data_AF-A0A0S8KYL9-F1
#
_entry.id   AF-A0A0S8KYL9-F1
#
_cell.length_a   1.000
_cell.length_b   1.000
_cell.length_c   1.000
_cell.angle_alpha   90.00
_cell.angle_beta   90.00
_cell.angle_gamma   90.00
#
_symmetry.space_group_name_H-M   'P 1'
#
loop_
_entity.id
_entity.type
_entity.pdbx_description
1 polymer ?
#
loop_
_entity_poly.entity_id
_entity_poly.type
_entity_poly.pdbx_seq_one_letter_code
_entity_poly.pdbx_strand_id
1 'polypeptide(L)'
;MKNLNSISLLLISMLLLPGCNKDKPQYRISVTNGLQVPRKGETVSVRRSDLGNITCEEFSRFFVQDARSGAYLISQVIDEDRDGELDYLLFQPDLEADETRVYNLVTDVDSGSLPVTGISTFSRFIPERTDDYAWENDRVAFRTYGPTAEQMVVDGTPGGTLSSGMDCWLKRVDYPIINKWYKKTLEEGGSYHEDTGEGLDDFHVGASRGCGGVGVWSAEEQKLYTSRNFTRWETIATGPIRTQFSLTYAPWSTPFGMMEETKIISLDLGSNLSRFEVRVSADGPVEEISVGLTQHEKDGTNHADQDNGWFSY
;
A
#
# COMPACT_ATOMS: atom_id res chain seq x y z
N MET A 1 -20.02 41.44 62.03
CA MET A 1 -19.96 39.97 62.14
C MET A 1 -18.93 39.46 61.16
N LYS A 2 -17.84 38.85 61.68
CA LYS A 2 -16.90 37.88 61.05
C LYS A 2 -16.34 38.20 59.64
N ASN A 3 -15.08 37.99 59.27
CA ASN A 3 -13.80 37.62 59.90
C ASN A 3 -12.76 37.71 58.76
N LEU A 4 -11.48 37.82 59.15
CA LEU A 4 -10.28 37.69 58.32
C LEU A 4 -10.21 36.39 57.48
N ASN A 5 -9.22 36.37 56.57
CA ASN A 5 -8.43 35.23 56.03
C ASN A 5 -8.71 34.93 54.55
N SER A 6 -7.75 34.55 53.71
CA SER A 6 -6.29 34.43 53.78
C SER A 6 -5.86 34.16 52.32
N ILE A 7 -4.67 34.62 51.96
CA ILE A 7 -3.90 34.11 50.83
C ILE A 7 -3.83 32.58 50.95
N SER A 8 -4.07 31.85 49.86
CA SER A 8 -3.69 30.44 49.79
C SER A 8 -3.06 30.14 48.43
N LEU A 9 -1.73 30.03 48.52
CA LEU A 9 -0.76 29.64 47.50
C LEU A 9 -1.11 28.24 46.95
N LEU A 10 -1.15 28.10 45.62
CA LEU A 10 -1.18 26.79 44.97
C LEU A 10 0.21 26.14 45.13
N LEU A 11 0.30 25.14 46.00
CA LEU A 11 1.54 24.40 46.24
C LEU A 11 1.74 23.35 45.14
N ILE A 12 2.63 23.62 44.17
CA ILE A 12 3.15 22.60 43.25
C ILE A 12 4.28 21.88 43.98
N SER A 13 3.98 20.71 44.54
CA SER A 13 4.97 19.79 45.09
C SER A 13 5.55 18.95 43.97
N MET A 14 6.71 19.35 43.43
CA MET A 14 7.50 18.55 42.51
C MET A 14 8.46 17.66 43.32
N LEU A 15 8.03 16.43 43.60
CA LEU A 15 8.89 15.38 44.14
C LEU A 15 9.66 14.73 42.97
N LEU A 16 10.91 15.15 42.77
CA LEU A 16 11.86 14.50 41.90
C LEU A 16 12.50 13.31 42.65
N LEU A 17 11.99 12.11 42.41
CA LEU A 17 12.70 10.87 42.74
C LEU A 17 13.41 10.35 41.48
N PRO A 18 14.74 10.22 41.48
CA PRO A 18 15.47 9.64 40.36
C PRO A 18 15.34 8.11 40.45
N GLY A 19 14.25 7.59 39.90
CA GLY A 19 14.05 6.16 39.69
C GLY A 19 14.37 5.79 38.24
N CYS A 20 15.61 5.41 37.96
CA CYS A 20 15.97 4.79 36.69
C CYS A 20 15.38 3.37 36.69
N ASN A 21 14.14 3.25 36.22
CA ASN A 21 13.41 1.99 36.19
C ASN A 21 13.73 1.29 34.85
N LYS A 22 14.62 0.29 34.87
CA LYS A 22 14.96 -0.52 33.68
C LYS A 22 13.80 -1.38 33.16
N ASP A 23 12.68 -1.43 33.89
CA ASP A 23 11.52 -2.27 33.58
C ASP A 23 10.38 -1.53 32.85
N LYS A 24 10.57 -0.28 32.44
CA LYS A 24 9.56 0.45 31.65
C LYS A 24 9.97 0.46 30.17
N PRO A 25 9.07 0.07 29.25
CA PRO A 25 9.35 0.16 27.82
C PRO A 25 9.63 1.61 27.47
N GLN A 26 10.71 1.83 26.70
CA GLN A 26 11.20 3.16 26.37
C GLN A 26 10.17 3.95 25.56
N TYR A 27 9.43 3.28 24.68
CA TYR A 27 8.39 3.89 23.86
C TYR A 27 7.07 3.10 23.96
N ARG A 28 5.96 3.84 23.94
CA ARG A 28 4.60 3.29 23.93
C ARG A 28 3.78 3.99 22.85
N ILE A 29 3.05 3.22 22.08
CA ILE A 29 2.18 3.68 21.00
C ILE A 29 0.73 3.46 21.43
N SER A 30 -0.10 4.49 21.36
CA SER A 30 -1.54 4.39 21.59
C SER A 30 -2.27 4.40 20.26
N VAL A 31 -2.99 3.34 19.93
CA VAL A 31 -3.78 3.23 18.71
C VAL A 31 -5.26 3.27 19.08
N THR A 32 -6.02 4.12 18.38
CA THR A 32 -7.44 4.32 18.66
C THR A 32 -8.26 3.98 17.41
N ASN A 33 -9.24 3.09 17.57
CA ASN A 33 -10.33 2.95 16.62
C ASN A 33 -11.46 3.90 17.03
N GLY A 34 -11.71 4.96 16.26
CA GLY A 34 -12.80 5.90 16.52
C GLY A 34 -14.14 5.52 15.89
N LEU A 35 -14.24 4.34 15.28
CA LEU A 35 -15.47 3.87 14.62
C LEU A 35 -16.29 2.98 15.56
N GLN A 36 -17.60 2.98 15.34
CA GLN A 36 -18.58 2.11 16.02
C GLN A 36 -18.56 0.66 15.50
N VAL A 37 -17.52 0.26 14.77
CA VAL A 37 -17.34 -1.09 14.22
C VAL A 37 -15.91 -1.57 14.49
N PRO A 38 -15.68 -2.87 14.70
CA PRO A 38 -14.33 -3.41 14.87
C PRO A 38 -13.47 -3.19 13.61
N ARG A 39 -12.18 -2.93 13.82
CA ARG A 39 -11.15 -2.85 12.77
C ARG A 39 -10.10 -3.90 13.04
N LYS A 40 -10.01 -4.90 12.15
CA LYS A 40 -9.13 -6.05 12.30
C LYS A 40 -8.06 -6.03 11.24
N GLY A 41 -6.83 -6.31 11.65
CA GLY A 41 -5.69 -6.41 10.75
C GLY A 41 -5.37 -5.14 9.97
N GLU A 42 -5.79 -3.96 10.42
CA GLU A 42 -5.51 -2.72 9.69
C GLU A 42 -4.13 -2.18 10.02
N THR A 43 -3.35 -1.81 9.00
CA THR A 43 -1.96 -1.39 9.18
C THR A 43 -1.84 -0.06 9.92
N VAL A 44 -1.09 -0.08 11.02
CA VAL A 44 -0.59 1.11 11.70
C VAL A 44 0.83 1.37 11.22
N SER A 45 1.13 2.62 10.84
CA SER A 45 2.47 3.08 10.46
C SER A 45 3.00 4.06 11.50
N VAL A 46 4.11 3.73 12.14
CA VAL A 46 4.81 4.60 13.10
C VAL A 46 6.06 5.14 12.44
N ARG A 47 6.13 6.46 12.27
CA ARG A 47 7.30 7.10 11.66
C ARG A 47 8.45 7.18 12.67
N ARG A 48 9.66 6.83 12.26
CA ARG A 48 10.86 6.87 13.10
C ARG A 48 11.09 8.25 13.72
N SER A 49 10.87 9.31 12.94
CA SER A 49 11.01 10.70 13.40
C SER A 49 10.10 11.05 14.59
N ASP A 50 8.97 10.36 14.73
CA ASP A 50 8.00 10.62 15.81
C ASP A 50 8.49 10.05 17.15
N LEU A 51 9.50 9.18 17.14
CA LEU A 51 10.14 8.61 18.32
C LEU A 51 11.32 9.45 18.82
N GLY A 52 11.57 10.60 18.20
CA GLY A 52 12.69 11.50 18.54
C GLY A 52 14.00 11.07 17.89
N ASN A 53 15.12 11.30 18.58
CA ASN A 53 16.47 11.08 18.04
C ASN A 53 16.89 9.61 18.18
N ILE A 54 16.18 8.70 17.50
CA ILE A 54 16.55 7.29 17.43
C ILE A 54 17.34 7.00 16.15
N THR A 55 18.42 6.22 16.28
CA THR A 55 19.21 5.78 15.12
C THR A 55 18.45 4.75 14.29
N CYS A 56 18.79 4.63 13.00
CA CYS A 56 18.27 3.57 12.14
C CYS A 56 18.55 2.16 12.71
N GLU A 57 19.76 1.95 13.27
CA GLU A 57 20.14 0.67 13.89
C GLU A 57 19.24 0.32 15.09
N GLU A 58 18.98 1.26 16.00
CA GLU A 58 18.08 1.03 17.13
C GLU A 58 16.64 0.78 16.67
N PHE A 59 16.17 1.56 15.68
CA PHE A 59 14.82 1.43 15.15
C PHE A 59 14.59 0.06 14.49
N SER A 60 15.60 -0.47 13.78
CA SER A 60 15.55 -1.79 13.14
C SER A 60 15.35 -2.96 14.12
N ARG A 61 15.62 -2.74 15.41
CA ARG A 61 15.52 -3.74 16.48
C ARG A 61 14.21 -3.71 17.23
N PHE A 62 13.29 -2.80 16.88
CA PHE A 62 12.01 -2.74 17.55
C PHE A 62 11.05 -3.83 17.13
N PHE A 63 10.46 -4.46 18.13
CA PHE A 63 9.29 -5.32 18.02
C PHE A 63 8.11 -4.66 18.73
N VAL A 64 6.91 -5.01 18.27
CA VAL A 64 5.67 -4.48 18.83
C VAL A 64 5.07 -5.51 19.77
N GLN A 65 4.82 -5.10 21.02
CA GLN A 65 4.17 -5.93 22.03
C GLN A 65 2.87 -5.28 22.49
N ASP A 66 1.77 -6.04 22.53
CA ASP A 66 0.53 -5.60 23.14
C ASP A 66 0.73 -5.41 24.66
N ALA A 67 0.53 -4.20 25.16
CA ALA A 67 0.80 -3.89 26.57
C ALA A 67 -0.19 -4.53 27.54
N ARG A 68 -1.34 -5.02 27.05
CA ARG A 68 -2.37 -5.70 27.85
C ARG A 68 -2.10 -7.19 27.94
N SER A 69 -1.83 -7.84 26.81
CA SER A 69 -1.68 -9.31 26.75
C SER A 69 -0.23 -9.78 26.91
N GLY A 70 0.74 -8.91 26.63
CA GLY A 70 2.17 -9.27 26.53
C GLY A 70 2.53 -10.01 25.24
N ALA A 71 1.57 -10.23 24.33
CA ALA A 71 1.81 -10.91 23.06
C ALA A 71 2.57 -10.00 22.08
N TYR A 72 3.51 -10.59 21.34
CA TYR A 72 4.19 -9.91 20.24
C TYR A 72 3.32 -9.92 18.97
N LEU A 73 3.36 -8.82 18.23
CA LEU A 73 2.72 -8.69 16.94
C LEU A 73 3.76 -8.90 15.83
N ILE A 74 3.27 -9.36 14.67
CA ILE A 74 4.05 -9.26 13.44
C ILE A 74 4.30 -7.77 13.18
N SER A 75 5.55 -7.43 12.90
CA SER A 75 5.95 -6.08 12.54
C SER A 75 6.91 -6.09 11.36
N GLN A 76 6.97 -4.97 10.65
CA GLN A 76 7.82 -4.79 9.49
C GLN A 76 8.39 -3.36 9.52
N VAL A 77 9.71 -3.22 9.42
CA VAL A 77 10.33 -1.92 9.19
C VAL A 77 10.52 -1.70 7.68
N ILE A 78 10.33 -0.46 7.23
CA ILE A 78 10.51 -0.08 5.82
C ILE A 78 11.32 1.21 5.70
N ASP A 79 12.18 1.25 4.70
CA ASP A 79 12.81 2.44 4.13
C ASP A 79 11.96 2.81 2.89
N GLU A 80 11.13 3.84 3.02
CA GLU A 80 10.11 4.19 2.02
C GLU A 80 10.71 5.01 0.86
N ASP A 81 11.68 5.88 1.15
CA ASP A 81 12.31 6.74 0.14
C ASP A 81 13.62 6.19 -0.44
N ARG A 82 14.16 5.13 0.18
CA ARG A 82 15.38 4.41 -0.20
C ARG A 82 16.64 5.24 -0.05
N ASP A 83 16.68 6.13 0.93
CA ASP A 83 17.89 6.85 1.29
C ASP A 83 18.87 6.00 2.13
N GLY A 84 18.47 4.77 2.51
CA GLY A 84 19.23 3.85 3.34
C GLY A 84 18.89 3.93 4.83
N GLU A 85 17.98 4.82 5.22
CA GLU A 85 17.47 4.97 6.57
C GLU A 85 16.05 4.42 6.68
N LEU A 86 15.75 3.72 7.78
CA LEU A 86 14.41 3.21 8.02
C LEU A 86 13.45 4.35 8.40
N ASP A 87 12.28 4.37 7.78
CA ASP A 87 11.27 5.41 7.96
C ASP A 87 10.12 4.98 8.86
N TYR A 88 9.59 3.78 8.65
CA TYR A 88 8.39 3.33 9.34
C TYR A 88 8.53 1.95 9.96
N LEU A 89 7.85 1.79 11.10
CA LEU A 89 7.54 0.51 11.72
C LEU A 89 6.04 0.26 11.52
N LEU A 90 5.73 -0.85 10.84
CA LEU A 90 4.39 -1.30 10.52
C LEU A 90 3.98 -2.44 11.44
N PHE A 91 2.72 -2.43 11.89
CA PHE A 91 2.08 -3.57 12.59
C PHE A 91 0.56 -3.52 12.39
N GLN A 92 -0.12 -4.64 12.62
CA GLN A 92 -1.55 -4.78 12.38
C GLN A 92 -2.29 -5.23 13.65
N PRO A 93 -2.94 -4.32 14.39
CA PRO A 93 -3.76 -4.67 15.53
C PRO A 93 -5.20 -5.05 15.17
N ASP A 94 -5.83 -5.81 16.06
CA ASP A 94 -7.28 -6.00 16.08
C ASP A 94 -7.90 -5.14 17.18
N LEU A 95 -8.70 -4.16 16.80
CA LEU A 95 -9.37 -3.22 17.70
C LEU A 95 -10.88 -3.36 17.61
N GLU A 96 -11.54 -3.45 18.76
CA GLU A 96 -12.99 -3.37 18.86
C GLU A 96 -13.50 -1.95 18.57
N ALA A 97 -14.82 -1.79 18.46
CA ALA A 97 -15.44 -0.48 18.30
C ALA A 97 -15.05 0.47 19.46
N ASP A 98 -14.72 1.72 19.12
CA ASP A 98 -14.23 2.77 20.04
C ASP A 98 -13.03 2.39 20.93
N GLU A 99 -12.31 1.32 20.61
CA GLU A 99 -11.22 0.85 21.45
C GLU A 99 -9.97 1.72 21.29
N THR A 100 -9.34 2.05 22.42
CA THR A 100 -7.95 2.49 22.46
C THR A 100 -7.08 1.38 23.05
N ARG A 101 -6.07 0.92 22.30
CA ARG A 101 -5.10 -0.07 22.77
C ARG A 101 -3.68 0.50 22.76
N VAL A 102 -2.90 0.11 23.76
CA VAL A 102 -1.51 0.56 23.92
C VAL A 102 -0.56 -0.58 23.60
N TYR A 103 0.48 -0.26 22.85
CA TYR A 103 1.56 -1.16 22.46
C TYR A 103 2.89 -0.63 22.98
N ASN A 104 3.77 -1.53 23.38
CA ASN A 104 5.13 -1.22 23.78
C ASN A 104 6.06 -1.50 22.59
N LEU A 105 7.03 -0.61 22.34
CA LEU A 105 8.19 -0.95 21.51
C LEU A 105 9.27 -1.52 22.41
N VAL A 106 9.70 -2.73 22.08
CA VAL A 106 10.70 -3.47 22.85
C VAL A 106 11.83 -3.93 21.95
N THR A 107 13.02 -4.09 22.53
CA THR A 107 14.21 -4.65 21.88
C THR A 107 14.56 -6.00 22.52
N ASP A 108 15.52 -6.71 21.93
CA ASP A 108 16.13 -7.92 22.51
C ASP A 108 15.14 -9.06 22.81
N VAL A 109 14.19 -9.27 21.89
CA VAL A 109 13.19 -10.33 21.96
C VAL A 109 13.78 -11.66 21.50
N ASP A 110 13.47 -12.75 22.20
CA ASP A 110 13.79 -14.11 21.75
C ASP A 110 13.01 -14.39 20.44
N SER A 111 13.72 -14.68 19.36
CA SER A 111 13.13 -14.91 18.04
C SER A 111 12.12 -16.07 18.05
N GLY A 112 12.27 -17.05 18.95
CA GLY A 112 11.30 -18.13 19.13
C GLY A 112 9.94 -17.70 19.70
N SER A 113 9.86 -16.49 20.25
CA SER A 113 8.63 -15.90 20.80
C SER A 113 7.88 -15.01 19.81
N LEU A 114 8.51 -14.68 18.67
CA LEU A 114 7.89 -13.85 17.65
C LEU A 114 6.86 -14.65 16.82
N PRO A 115 5.72 -14.04 16.47
CA PRO A 115 4.75 -14.69 15.62
C PRO A 115 5.32 -14.95 14.22
N VAL A 116 5.04 -16.12 13.67
CA VAL A 116 5.37 -16.50 12.29
C VAL A 116 4.07 -16.56 11.49
N THR A 117 4.09 -16.02 10.27
CA THR A 117 2.96 -16.09 9.33
C THR A 117 3.29 -16.95 8.12
N GLY A 118 2.32 -17.73 7.65
CA GLY A 118 2.38 -18.45 6.38
C GLY A 118 1.86 -17.64 5.19
N ILE A 119 1.27 -16.47 5.44
CA ILE A 119 0.78 -15.53 4.41
C ILE A 119 1.56 -14.22 4.50
N SER A 120 1.86 -13.64 3.35
CA SER A 120 2.55 -12.36 3.24
C SER A 120 2.05 -11.60 2.03
N THR A 121 2.45 -10.34 1.94
CA THR A 121 2.36 -9.61 0.69
C THR A 121 3.46 -10.06 -0.26
N PHE A 122 3.26 -9.87 -1.56
CA PHE A 122 4.21 -10.25 -2.59
C PHE A 122 4.12 -9.31 -3.79
N SER A 123 5.26 -8.97 -4.38
CA SER A 123 5.31 -8.32 -5.68
C SER A 123 6.56 -8.73 -6.43
N ARG A 124 6.49 -8.73 -7.77
CA ARG A 124 7.67 -8.94 -8.62
C ARG A 124 7.44 -8.52 -10.07
N PHE A 125 8.55 -8.41 -10.77
CA PHE A 125 8.61 -8.37 -12.23
C PHE A 125 8.45 -9.77 -12.84
N ILE A 126 7.75 -9.85 -13.98
CA ILE A 126 7.37 -11.08 -14.69
C ILE A 126 7.96 -11.09 -16.11
N PRO A 127 9.28 -11.30 -16.25
CA PRO A 127 9.92 -11.34 -17.57
C PRO A 127 9.44 -12.51 -18.43
N GLU A 128 8.97 -13.60 -17.82
CA GLU A 128 8.58 -14.81 -18.54
C GLU A 128 7.28 -14.70 -19.36
N ARG A 129 6.48 -13.63 -19.17
CA ARG A 129 5.29 -13.35 -19.99
C ARG A 129 5.60 -12.28 -21.04
N THR A 130 5.51 -11.02 -20.65
CA THR A 130 5.73 -9.82 -21.49
C THR A 130 6.16 -8.64 -20.62
N ASP A 131 7.06 -8.90 -19.67
CA ASP A 131 7.53 -7.93 -18.69
C ASP A 131 6.43 -7.35 -17.78
N ASP A 132 5.46 -8.14 -17.34
CA ASP A 132 4.45 -7.60 -16.41
C ASP A 132 5.10 -7.21 -15.07
N TYR A 133 4.42 -6.37 -14.31
CA TYR A 133 4.67 -6.22 -12.88
C TYR A 133 3.42 -6.63 -12.12
N ALA A 134 3.54 -7.57 -11.18
CA ALA A 134 2.41 -8.15 -10.47
C ALA A 134 2.59 -8.06 -8.95
N TRP A 135 1.49 -7.90 -8.22
CA TRP A 135 1.50 -7.83 -6.76
C TRP A 135 0.21 -8.40 -6.14
N GLU A 136 0.33 -8.99 -4.95
CA GLU A 136 -0.79 -9.64 -4.26
C GLU A 136 -0.65 -9.63 -2.73
N ASN A 137 -1.76 -9.91 -2.06
CA ASN A 137 -1.84 -10.31 -0.66
C ASN A 137 -2.80 -11.51 -0.52
N ASP A 138 -3.30 -11.77 0.69
CA ASP A 138 -4.27 -12.82 1.01
C ASP A 138 -5.70 -12.55 0.48
N ARG A 139 -5.96 -11.42 -0.18
CA ARG A 139 -7.30 -10.99 -0.62
C ARG A 139 -7.40 -10.74 -2.10
N VAL A 140 -6.40 -10.07 -2.67
CA VAL A 140 -6.43 -9.53 -4.02
C VAL A 140 -5.08 -9.70 -4.69
N ALA A 141 -5.09 -9.76 -6.01
CA ALA A 141 -3.90 -9.72 -6.85
C ALA A 141 -4.13 -8.74 -8.00
N PHE A 142 -3.03 -8.22 -8.54
CA PHE A 142 -3.06 -7.24 -9.61
C PHE A 142 -1.85 -7.43 -10.53
N ARG A 143 -1.94 -6.85 -11.72
CA ARG A 143 -0.77 -6.65 -12.58
C ARG A 143 -0.87 -5.36 -13.38
N THR A 144 0.26 -4.96 -13.96
CA THR A 144 0.30 -4.00 -15.07
C THR A 144 1.34 -4.45 -16.10
N TYR A 145 1.31 -3.82 -17.27
CA TYR A 145 2.02 -4.30 -18.46
C TYR A 145 3.33 -3.54 -18.66
N GLY A 146 4.40 -4.26 -19.01
CA GLY A 146 5.74 -3.66 -19.16
C GLY A 146 6.26 -3.58 -20.58
N PRO A 147 7.58 -3.33 -20.74
CA PRO A 147 8.18 -2.92 -22.00
C PRO A 147 8.02 -3.91 -23.16
N THR A 148 8.19 -5.21 -22.92
CA THR A 148 8.01 -6.22 -23.98
C THR A 148 6.58 -6.22 -24.52
N ALA A 149 5.56 -6.03 -23.67
CA ALA A 149 4.17 -5.93 -24.11
C ALA A 149 3.93 -4.73 -25.04
N GLU A 150 4.55 -3.58 -24.77
CA GLU A 150 4.52 -2.40 -25.65
C GLU A 150 5.24 -2.69 -26.98
N GLN A 151 6.46 -3.23 -26.92
CA GLN A 151 7.27 -3.53 -28.12
C GLN A 151 6.52 -4.45 -29.08
N MET A 152 5.88 -5.49 -28.56
CA MET A 152 5.07 -6.41 -29.36
C MET A 152 3.95 -5.70 -30.11
N VAL A 153 3.24 -4.76 -29.46
CA VAL A 153 2.19 -3.98 -30.13
C VAL A 153 2.76 -3.07 -31.21
N VAL A 154 3.89 -2.40 -30.93
CA VAL A 154 4.57 -1.52 -31.89
C VAL A 154 5.03 -2.29 -33.15
N ASP A 155 5.54 -3.50 -32.96
CA ASP A 155 6.03 -4.35 -34.06
C ASP A 155 4.91 -5.13 -34.77
N GLY A 156 3.66 -5.01 -34.32
CA GLY A 156 2.52 -5.79 -34.84
C GLY A 156 2.58 -7.28 -34.48
N THR A 157 3.32 -7.64 -33.44
CA THR A 157 3.39 -9.00 -32.89
C THR A 157 2.18 -9.26 -31.98
N PRO A 158 1.38 -10.31 -32.23
CA PRO A 158 0.23 -10.65 -31.39
C PRO A 158 0.63 -10.97 -29.94
N GLY A 159 -0.25 -10.66 -28.99
CA GLY A 159 -0.08 -11.00 -27.56
C GLY A 159 0.44 -9.85 -26.68
N GLY A 160 0.88 -8.74 -27.26
CA GLY A 160 1.22 -7.52 -26.54
C GLY A 160 0.00 -6.75 -26.03
N THR A 161 0.20 -5.90 -25.03
CA THR A 161 -0.82 -5.00 -24.47
C THR A 161 -0.19 -3.62 -24.23
N LEU A 162 -0.72 -2.61 -24.92
CA LEU A 162 -0.27 -1.22 -24.84
C LEU A 162 -1.17 -0.45 -23.86
N SER A 163 -0.79 -0.38 -22.58
CA SER A 163 -1.63 0.23 -21.55
C SER A 163 -0.87 0.54 -20.25
N SER A 164 -1.15 1.69 -19.64
CA SER A 164 -0.85 2.01 -18.23
C SER A 164 -2.01 1.71 -17.28
N GLY A 165 -3.01 0.95 -17.72
CA GLY A 165 -4.10 0.49 -16.87
C GLY A 165 -3.64 -0.58 -15.87
N MET A 166 -4.40 -0.71 -14.78
CA MET A 166 -4.16 -1.69 -13.73
C MET A 166 -5.15 -2.84 -13.84
N ASP A 167 -4.64 -4.05 -13.94
CA ASP A 167 -5.42 -5.27 -14.08
C ASP A 167 -5.70 -5.87 -12.70
N CYS A 168 -6.93 -6.36 -12.48
CA CYS A 168 -7.40 -6.89 -11.21
C CYS A 168 -7.65 -8.38 -11.34
N TRP A 169 -7.04 -9.15 -10.46
CA TRP A 169 -7.27 -10.59 -10.35
C TRP A 169 -8.11 -10.87 -9.11
N LEU A 170 -9.25 -11.51 -9.33
CA LEU A 170 -10.21 -11.82 -8.27
C LEU A 170 -9.84 -13.14 -7.63
N LYS A 171 -9.45 -13.12 -6.35
CA LYS A 171 -9.07 -14.31 -5.60
C LYS A 171 -10.25 -14.92 -4.85
N ARG A 172 -10.23 -16.25 -4.73
CA ARG A 172 -11.13 -17.03 -3.85
C ARG A 172 -10.37 -17.76 -2.74
N VAL A 173 -9.06 -17.55 -2.67
CA VAL A 173 -8.11 -18.20 -1.76
C VAL A 173 -7.22 -17.16 -1.10
N ASP A 174 -6.68 -17.51 0.07
CA ASP A 174 -5.86 -16.63 0.91
C ASP A 174 -4.34 -16.83 0.73
N TYR A 175 -3.92 -17.85 -0.01
CA TYR A 175 -2.51 -18.09 -0.32
C TYR A 175 -2.06 -17.38 -1.61
N PRO A 176 -0.74 -17.20 -1.81
CA PRO A 176 -0.19 -16.57 -3.03
C PRO A 176 -0.55 -17.35 -4.31
N ILE A 177 -1.04 -16.65 -5.33
CA ILE A 177 -1.45 -17.21 -6.63
C ILE A 177 -0.60 -16.73 -7.81
N ILE A 178 0.14 -15.62 -7.71
CA ILE A 178 0.80 -14.99 -8.87
C ILE A 178 1.73 -15.98 -9.57
N ASN A 179 2.66 -16.58 -8.83
CA ASN A 179 3.62 -17.52 -9.41
C ASN A 179 2.93 -18.78 -9.95
N LYS A 180 1.89 -19.24 -9.26
CA LYS A 180 1.14 -20.43 -9.64
C LYS A 180 0.39 -20.20 -10.95
N TRP A 181 -0.28 -19.07 -11.09
CA TRP A 181 -1.09 -18.73 -12.27
C TRP A 181 -0.24 -18.47 -13.51
N TYR A 182 0.87 -17.73 -13.36
CA TYR A 182 1.82 -17.56 -14.46
C TYR A 182 2.40 -18.89 -14.91
N LYS A 183 2.87 -19.73 -13.97
CA LYS A 183 3.39 -21.06 -14.30
C LYS A 183 2.34 -21.92 -15.02
N LYS A 184 1.13 -22.03 -14.46
CA LYS A 184 0.02 -22.81 -15.05
C LYS A 184 -0.25 -22.40 -16.49
N THR A 185 -0.22 -21.10 -16.77
CA THR A 185 -0.55 -20.55 -18.09
C THR A 185 0.58 -20.71 -19.10
N LEU A 186 1.82 -20.48 -18.67
CA LEU A 186 2.98 -20.48 -19.56
C LEU A 186 3.56 -21.88 -19.79
N GLU A 187 3.43 -22.79 -18.83
CA GLU A 187 4.09 -24.10 -18.87
C GLU A 187 3.11 -25.28 -18.94
N GLU A 188 1.93 -25.16 -18.32
CA GLU A 188 1.02 -26.31 -18.10
C GLU A 188 -0.21 -26.29 -19.03
N GLY A 189 -0.32 -25.28 -19.91
CA GLY A 189 -1.40 -25.14 -20.88
C GLY A 189 -2.76 -24.76 -20.27
N GLY A 190 -2.78 -24.31 -19.01
CA GLY A 190 -3.99 -23.79 -18.38
C GLY A 190 -4.22 -22.32 -18.70
N SER A 191 -5.31 -21.77 -18.17
CA SER A 191 -5.63 -20.34 -18.21
C SER A 191 -5.94 -19.84 -16.80
N TYR A 192 -5.49 -18.62 -16.49
CA TYR A 192 -5.95 -17.87 -15.32
C TYR A 192 -7.22 -17.05 -15.60
N HIS A 193 -7.74 -17.06 -16.83
CA HIS A 193 -9.04 -16.46 -17.17
C HIS A 193 -10.23 -17.40 -16.92
N GLU A 194 -9.97 -18.62 -16.45
CA GLU A 194 -10.99 -19.60 -16.09
C GLU A 194 -10.86 -19.94 -14.60
N ASP A 195 -11.94 -19.77 -13.85
CA ASP A 195 -11.94 -20.10 -12.42
C ASP A 195 -11.90 -21.63 -12.22
N THR A 196 -10.74 -22.13 -11.79
CA THR A 196 -10.54 -23.53 -11.41
C THR A 196 -10.56 -23.74 -9.89
N GLY A 197 -11.16 -22.82 -9.13
CA GLY A 197 -11.33 -22.88 -7.67
C GLY A 197 -10.48 -21.87 -6.89
N GLU A 198 -9.59 -21.12 -7.55
CA GLU A 198 -8.72 -20.12 -6.93
C GLU A 198 -9.17 -18.68 -7.19
N GLY A 199 -10.15 -18.51 -8.08
CA GLY A 199 -10.47 -17.23 -8.69
C GLY A 199 -9.99 -17.17 -10.14
N LEU A 200 -10.06 -15.97 -10.72
CA LEU A 200 -9.73 -15.72 -12.11
C LEU A 200 -9.37 -14.26 -12.39
N ASP A 201 -8.73 -14.05 -13.53
CA ASP A 201 -8.62 -12.77 -14.23
C ASP A 201 -9.80 -12.65 -15.21
N ASP A 202 -10.89 -12.01 -14.79
CA ASP A 202 -12.02 -11.65 -15.64
C ASP A 202 -11.99 -10.16 -16.04
N PHE A 203 -10.94 -9.44 -15.65
CA PHE A 203 -10.88 -8.00 -15.76
C PHE A 203 -10.13 -7.55 -17.01
N HIS A 204 -10.84 -7.46 -18.13
CA HIS A 204 -10.22 -7.08 -19.39
C HIS A 204 -9.88 -5.58 -19.49
N VAL A 205 -8.62 -5.22 -19.18
CA VAL A 205 -8.15 -3.83 -19.27
C VAL A 205 -8.10 -3.34 -20.72
N GLY A 206 -7.39 -4.03 -21.62
CA GLY A 206 -7.16 -3.53 -22.98
C GLY A 206 -6.64 -2.08 -23.00
N ALA A 207 -7.25 -1.20 -23.80
CA ALA A 207 -6.89 0.22 -23.87
C ALA A 207 -7.52 1.09 -22.75
N SER A 208 -8.40 0.51 -21.92
CA SER A 208 -9.02 1.23 -20.80
C SER A 208 -8.01 1.52 -19.67
N ARG A 209 -8.48 2.12 -18.58
CA ARG A 209 -7.61 2.47 -17.43
C ARG A 209 -7.57 1.39 -16.35
N GLY A 210 -8.26 0.28 -16.56
CA GLY A 210 -8.30 -0.79 -15.59
C GLY A 210 -8.87 -0.31 -14.26
N CYS A 211 -8.27 -0.69 -13.14
CA CYS A 211 -8.67 -0.28 -11.80
C CYS A 211 -7.68 0.75 -11.24
N GLY A 212 -7.81 2.01 -11.68
CA GLY A 212 -7.01 3.11 -11.14
C GLY A 212 -5.86 3.60 -12.04
N GLY A 213 -5.83 3.20 -13.31
CA GLY A 213 -4.97 3.84 -14.31
C GLY A 213 -5.32 5.33 -14.45
N VAL A 214 -4.32 6.16 -14.72
CA VAL A 214 -4.49 7.62 -14.76
C VAL A 214 -4.34 8.17 -16.18
N GLY A 215 -4.80 9.39 -16.37
CA GLY A 215 -4.55 10.18 -17.57
C GLY A 215 -4.80 11.67 -17.31
N VAL A 216 -4.47 12.48 -18.30
CA VAL A 216 -4.73 13.92 -18.31
C VAL A 216 -5.85 14.21 -19.29
N TRP A 217 -6.90 14.87 -18.84
CA TRP A 217 -8.04 15.22 -19.68
C TRP A 217 -7.78 16.54 -20.42
N SER A 218 -7.94 16.52 -21.75
CA SER A 218 -8.01 17.74 -22.55
C SER A 218 -9.48 18.07 -22.83
N ALA A 219 -9.98 19.14 -22.20
CA ALA A 219 -11.34 19.62 -22.43
C ALA A 219 -11.52 20.19 -23.85
N GLU A 220 -10.48 20.79 -24.43
CA GLU A 220 -10.51 21.32 -25.80
C GLU A 220 -10.68 20.21 -26.83
N GLU A 221 -9.94 19.11 -26.66
CA GLU A 221 -9.96 17.98 -27.61
C GLU A 221 -10.95 16.87 -27.23
N GLN A 222 -11.59 16.97 -26.05
CA GLN A 222 -12.46 15.93 -25.49
C GLN A 222 -11.77 14.57 -25.45
N LYS A 223 -10.51 14.54 -24.99
CA LYS A 223 -9.64 13.38 -25.08
C LYS A 223 -8.85 13.17 -23.79
N LEU A 224 -8.82 11.92 -23.34
CA LEU A 224 -7.93 11.47 -22.29
C LEU A 224 -6.56 11.10 -22.89
N TYR A 225 -5.52 11.76 -22.42
CA TYR A 225 -4.13 11.47 -22.73
C TYR A 225 -3.53 10.57 -21.67
N THR A 226 -2.85 9.51 -22.07
CA THR A 226 -2.33 8.50 -21.13
C THR A 226 -0.90 8.12 -21.47
N SER A 227 -0.14 7.74 -20.45
CA SER A 227 1.11 7.01 -20.61
C SER A 227 0.88 5.65 -21.28
N ARG A 228 2.00 5.04 -21.71
CA ARG A 228 2.04 3.68 -22.27
C ARG A 228 2.40 2.68 -21.18
N ASN A 229 3.34 1.76 -21.42
CA ASN A 229 3.76 0.80 -20.42
C ASN A 229 4.84 1.42 -19.51
N PHE A 230 5.06 0.86 -18.32
CA PHE A 230 6.18 1.31 -17.49
C PHE A 230 7.49 0.95 -18.18
N THR A 231 8.53 1.77 -17.99
CA THR A 231 9.86 1.54 -18.56
C THR A 231 10.90 1.16 -17.50
N ARG A 232 10.66 1.51 -16.24
CA ARG A 232 11.51 1.14 -15.11
C ARG A 232 10.64 0.76 -13.92
N TRP A 233 11.11 -0.19 -13.15
CA TRP A 233 10.51 -0.60 -11.89
C TRP A 233 11.59 -0.71 -10.83
N GLU A 234 11.18 -0.58 -9.58
CA GLU A 234 12.09 -0.77 -8.45
C GLU A 234 11.29 -1.17 -7.20
N THR A 235 11.66 -2.30 -6.61
CA THR A 235 11.08 -2.77 -5.35
C THR A 235 11.55 -1.88 -4.20
N ILE A 236 10.62 -1.41 -3.37
CA ILE A 236 10.89 -0.58 -2.19
C ILE A 236 10.85 -1.47 -0.95
N ALA A 237 9.77 -2.24 -0.78
CA ALA A 237 9.62 -3.15 0.35
C ALA A 237 8.90 -4.44 -0.07
N THR A 238 9.30 -5.54 0.56
CA THR A 238 8.57 -6.81 0.55
C THR A 238 8.61 -7.36 1.96
N GLY A 239 7.45 -7.72 2.50
CA GLY A 239 7.39 -8.21 3.86
C GLY A 239 6.05 -8.79 4.27
N PRO A 240 5.94 -9.21 5.54
CA PRO A 240 4.75 -9.88 6.05
C PRO A 240 3.52 -8.96 6.09
N ILE A 241 3.69 -7.65 6.11
CA ILE A 241 2.58 -6.68 6.21
C ILE A 241 2.39 -5.90 4.92
N ARG A 242 3.45 -5.41 4.29
CA ARG A 242 3.39 -4.52 3.12
C ARG A 242 4.39 -4.93 2.05
N THR A 243 3.92 -4.89 0.81
CA THR A 243 4.79 -4.76 -0.35
C THR A 243 4.62 -3.37 -0.93
N GLN A 244 5.73 -2.78 -1.38
CA GLN A 244 5.76 -1.46 -1.98
C GLN A 244 6.80 -1.45 -3.09
N PHE A 245 6.48 -0.79 -4.19
CA PHE A 245 7.35 -0.68 -5.34
C PHE A 245 7.02 0.58 -6.12
N SER A 246 7.92 0.95 -7.02
CA SER A 246 7.75 2.10 -7.91
C SER A 246 7.77 1.66 -9.37
N LEU A 247 6.98 2.33 -10.19
CA LEU A 247 6.95 2.21 -11.65
C LEU A 247 7.16 3.59 -12.26
N THR A 248 8.14 3.74 -13.13
CA THR A 248 8.39 4.95 -13.91
C THR A 248 7.98 4.71 -15.35
N TYR A 249 7.33 5.70 -15.96
CA TYR A 249 6.85 5.65 -17.33
C TYR A 249 7.73 6.55 -18.22
N ALA A 250 7.85 6.19 -19.51
CA ALA A 250 8.50 7.07 -20.48
C ALA A 250 7.71 8.38 -20.61
N PRO A 251 8.38 9.54 -20.79
CA PRO A 251 7.68 10.78 -21.05
C PRO A 251 6.74 10.70 -22.25
N TRP A 252 5.56 11.29 -22.18
CA TRP A 252 4.59 11.30 -23.27
C TRP A 252 4.07 12.69 -23.56
N SER A 253 3.78 12.96 -24.83
CA SER A 253 3.32 14.27 -25.29
C SER A 253 1.83 14.45 -25.04
N THR A 254 1.48 15.63 -24.54
CA THR A 254 0.11 16.12 -24.36
C THR A 254 -0.01 17.55 -24.90
N PRO A 255 -1.22 18.09 -25.03
CA PRO A 255 -1.42 19.51 -25.33
C PRO A 255 -0.81 20.45 -24.27
N PHE A 256 -0.52 19.94 -23.07
CA PHE A 256 0.08 20.67 -21.95
C PHE A 256 1.62 20.52 -21.89
N GLY A 257 2.23 19.92 -22.90
CA GLY A 257 3.68 19.66 -22.96
C GLY A 257 4.03 18.20 -22.70
N MET A 258 5.32 17.93 -22.47
CA MET A 258 5.78 16.59 -22.11
C MET A 258 5.41 16.30 -20.65
N MET A 259 4.76 15.16 -20.44
CA MET A 259 4.42 14.66 -19.11
C MET A 259 5.45 13.63 -18.66
N GLU A 260 5.77 13.62 -17.37
CA GLU A 260 6.46 12.52 -16.70
C GLU A 260 5.58 11.93 -15.61
N GLU A 261 5.72 10.62 -15.36
CA GLU A 261 4.94 9.90 -14.35
C GLU A 261 5.78 8.87 -13.62
N THR A 262 5.62 8.86 -12.30
CA THR A 262 6.03 7.76 -11.44
C THR A 262 4.89 7.38 -10.52
N LYS A 263 4.63 6.08 -10.40
CA LYS A 263 3.69 5.52 -9.44
C LYS A 263 4.46 4.83 -8.32
N ILE A 264 4.16 5.15 -7.08
CA ILE A 264 4.55 4.36 -5.91
C ILE A 264 3.30 3.59 -5.47
N ILE A 265 3.38 2.27 -5.53
CA ILE A 265 2.24 1.38 -5.29
C ILE A 265 2.54 0.57 -4.04
N SER A 266 1.58 0.50 -3.12
CA SER A 266 1.66 -0.35 -1.94
C SER A 266 0.42 -1.21 -1.78
N LEU A 267 0.61 -2.41 -1.23
CA LEU A 267 -0.46 -3.30 -0.84
C LEU A 267 -0.15 -3.90 0.53
N ASP A 268 -1.13 -3.83 1.41
CA ASP A 268 -1.05 -4.31 2.78
C ASP A 268 -1.77 -5.65 2.92
N LEU A 269 -1.28 -6.53 3.79
CA LEU A 269 -1.93 -7.77 4.16
C LEU A 269 -3.35 -7.48 4.67
N GLY A 270 -4.33 -8.27 4.24
CA GLY A 270 -5.74 -8.15 4.60
C GLY A 270 -6.51 -7.06 3.83
N SER A 271 -5.84 -6.17 3.10
CA SER A 271 -6.51 -5.10 2.35
C SER A 271 -7.12 -5.61 1.05
N ASN A 272 -8.35 -5.19 0.72
CA ASN A 272 -8.91 -5.35 -0.63
C ASN A 272 -8.46 -4.25 -1.59
N LEU A 273 -7.79 -3.21 -1.08
CA LEU A 273 -7.42 -2.01 -1.82
C LEU A 273 -5.90 -1.87 -1.88
N SER A 274 -5.38 -1.60 -3.08
CA SER A 274 -4.00 -1.18 -3.29
C SER A 274 -3.95 0.35 -3.33
N ARG A 275 -2.94 0.93 -2.66
CA ARG A 275 -2.74 2.38 -2.61
C ARG A 275 -1.76 2.79 -3.71
N PHE A 276 -2.10 3.87 -4.40
CA PHE A 276 -1.30 4.48 -5.45
C PHE A 276 -0.96 5.91 -5.03
N GLU A 277 0.32 6.21 -4.90
CA GLU A 277 0.82 7.58 -4.92
C GLU A 277 1.33 7.87 -6.34
N VAL A 278 0.66 8.78 -7.03
CA VAL A 278 0.97 9.13 -8.41
C VAL A 278 1.65 10.49 -8.42
N ARG A 279 2.91 10.52 -8.86
CA ARG A 279 3.70 11.73 -9.04
C ARG A 279 3.75 12.05 -10.52
N VAL A 280 3.25 13.22 -10.91
CA VAL A 280 3.32 13.72 -12.28
C VAL A 280 3.95 15.10 -12.33
N SER A 281 4.65 15.36 -13.43
CA SER A 281 5.17 16.67 -13.81
C SER A 281 4.87 16.93 -15.28
N ALA A 282 4.79 18.20 -15.65
CA ALA A 282 4.55 18.63 -17.03
C ALA A 282 5.28 19.95 -17.30
N ASP A 283 5.66 20.19 -18.56
CA ASP A 283 6.25 21.47 -18.98
C ASP A 283 5.26 22.64 -18.84
N GLY A 284 3.97 22.37 -19.07
CA GLY A 284 2.88 23.33 -18.96
C GLY A 284 1.93 23.03 -17.78
N PRO A 285 0.96 23.93 -17.53
CA PRO A 285 -0.02 23.72 -16.47
C PRO A 285 -0.95 22.55 -16.81
N VAL A 286 -1.07 21.61 -15.87
CA VAL A 286 -2.06 20.52 -15.91
C VAL A 286 -3.16 20.85 -14.92
N GLU A 287 -4.38 21.08 -15.42
CA GLU A 287 -5.52 21.45 -14.58
C GLU A 287 -6.18 20.23 -13.92
N GLU A 288 -6.21 19.09 -14.62
CA GLU A 288 -6.95 17.91 -14.19
C GLU A 288 -6.19 16.60 -14.48
N ILE A 289 -6.08 15.76 -13.45
CA ILE A 289 -5.68 14.36 -13.57
C ILE A 289 -6.93 13.52 -13.33
N SER A 290 -7.23 12.62 -14.27
CA SER A 290 -8.36 11.72 -14.18
C SER A 290 -7.91 10.31 -13.81
N VAL A 291 -8.69 9.64 -12.97
CA VAL A 291 -8.52 8.23 -12.60
C VAL A 291 -9.62 7.44 -13.27
N GLY A 292 -9.26 6.36 -13.97
CA GLY A 292 -10.23 5.56 -14.71
C GLY A 292 -10.48 4.20 -14.05
N LEU A 293 -11.73 3.75 -14.20
CA LEU A 293 -12.21 2.48 -13.70
C LEU A 293 -12.99 1.79 -14.85
N THR A 294 -12.53 0.60 -15.25
CA THR A 294 -13.10 -0.13 -16.40
C THR A 294 -14.40 -0.81 -16.04
N GLN A 295 -15.47 -0.54 -16.77
CA GLN A 295 -16.73 -1.26 -16.63
C GLN A 295 -16.64 -2.65 -17.28
N HIS A 296 -16.93 -3.69 -16.51
CA HIS A 296 -17.04 -5.05 -17.03
C HIS A 296 -18.31 -5.17 -17.90
N GLU A 297 -18.15 -5.55 -19.18
CA GLU A 297 -19.21 -5.65 -20.20
C GLU A 297 -20.09 -4.39 -20.40
N LYS A 298 -19.73 -3.26 -19.76
CA LYS A 298 -20.53 -2.01 -19.71
C LYS A 298 -21.90 -2.17 -19.04
N ASP A 299 -22.06 -3.18 -18.19
CA ASP A 299 -23.31 -3.46 -17.47
C ASP A 299 -23.45 -2.68 -16.15
N GLY A 300 -22.36 -2.02 -15.71
CA GLY A 300 -22.27 -1.24 -14.47
C GLY A 300 -23.12 0.03 -14.43
N THR A 301 -23.52 0.43 -13.22
CA THR A 301 -24.19 1.71 -12.99
C THR A 301 -23.26 2.64 -12.24
N ASN A 302 -22.87 3.74 -12.86
CA ASN A 302 -21.94 4.69 -12.26
C ASN A 302 -22.52 5.35 -11.01
N HIS A 303 -21.74 5.32 -9.93
CA HIS A 303 -22.01 6.00 -8.67
C HIS A 303 -20.80 6.87 -8.31
N ALA A 304 -21.04 8.09 -7.86
CA ALA A 304 -19.99 9.00 -7.44
C ALA A 304 -20.47 9.80 -6.22
N ASP A 305 -19.56 10.03 -5.29
CA ASP A 305 -19.74 10.96 -4.19
C ASP A 305 -18.50 11.84 -4.11
N GLN A 306 -18.65 13.07 -4.60
CA GLN A 306 -17.55 14.02 -4.68
C GLN A 306 -17.15 14.54 -3.30
N ASP A 307 -18.10 14.66 -2.37
CA ASP A 307 -17.84 15.17 -1.02
C ASP A 307 -17.03 14.15 -0.21
N ASN A 308 -17.32 12.86 -0.40
CA ASN A 308 -16.58 11.76 0.25
C ASN A 308 -15.43 11.20 -0.60
N GLY A 309 -15.24 11.69 -1.83
CA GLY A 309 -14.09 11.38 -2.67
C GLY A 309 -14.04 9.96 -3.24
N TRP A 310 -15.18 9.35 -3.57
CA TRP A 310 -15.22 8.01 -4.16
C TRP A 310 -16.08 7.92 -5.43
N PHE A 311 -15.73 6.95 -6.28
CA PHE A 311 -16.43 6.58 -7.50
C PHE A 311 -16.46 5.05 -7.65
N SER A 312 -17.57 4.51 -8.14
CA SER A 312 -17.75 3.08 -8.43
C SER A 312 -18.71 2.87 -9.61
N TYR A 313 -18.85 1.62 -10.07
CA TYR A 313 -19.87 1.23 -11.05
C TYR A 313 -20.50 -0.12 -10.70
#